data_AF-A0A7C9D4J3-F1
#
_entry.id   AF-A0A7C9D4J3-F1
#
_cell.length_a   1.000
_cell.length_b   1.000
_cell.length_c   1.000
_cell.angle_alpha   90.00
_cell.angle_beta   90.00
_cell.angle_gamma   90.00
#
_symmetry.space_group_name_H-M   'P 1'
#
loop_
_entity.id
_entity.type
_entity.pdbx_description
1 polymer ?
#
loop_
_entity_poly.entity_id
_entity_poly.type
_entity_poly.pdbx_seq_one_letter_code
_entity_poly.pdbx_strand_id
1 'polypeptide(L)'
;GTQFLPRKFKIAVTVPTDNSVDILTNDIGVVVVSDDKGEPQGFNIYVGGGMGRTHRLESTFPRLAEPLGYVPKEDILYAIKAIVVTQRENGRRDDRKYSRMKYLISSWGIEKFRNVVEQYYGKKFEPFCELPEWEFKSFLGWHEQGDGGLFCGLHVDNGRIKGTMKKTLREVIEKYNLNVRITANQNLILCDIHHSWRRPITTMLAQGGLLQPKFVDPLNITAMACPALPMCPLAITEAERGIPDILKRIRAVFEKVGLKYNDSIVIRATGCPNGCARPYMAELGLVGDGPNSYQIWLGGTPNQSTLAMCFLNKVKLQELEKVLEPLFYHWRRSRKAKESFGEFTNRLGFEKLQEWVDKWEGVPASLGKFSLRLFAGKETYQALDKLAKLQNKTAHQLAIEVIRNYVAAQQKD
;
A
#
# COMPACT_ATOMS: atom_id res chain seq x y z
N GLY A 1 -12.88 -21.19 -29.99
CA GLY A 1 -13.60 -22.30 -29.33
C GLY A 1 -14.87 -21.79 -28.66
N THR A 2 -15.82 -22.68 -28.38
CA THR A 2 -17.12 -22.38 -27.73
C THR A 2 -17.01 -22.12 -26.23
N GLN A 3 -15.85 -22.42 -25.61
CA GLN A 3 -15.62 -22.19 -24.19
C GLN A 3 -14.87 -20.88 -23.94
N PHE A 4 -15.33 -20.11 -22.94
CA PHE A 4 -14.62 -18.96 -22.37
C PHE A 4 -13.27 -19.35 -21.75
N LEU A 5 -12.51 -18.37 -21.25
CA LEU A 5 -11.21 -18.59 -20.61
C LEU A 5 -11.29 -19.57 -19.41
N PRO A 6 -10.22 -20.33 -19.11
CA PRO A 6 -10.20 -21.27 -17.99
C PRO A 6 -10.45 -20.62 -16.62
N ARG A 7 -10.09 -19.35 -16.47
CA ARG A 7 -10.25 -18.56 -15.25
C ARG A 7 -10.29 -17.07 -15.57
N LYS A 8 -10.55 -16.24 -14.53
CA LYS A 8 -10.45 -14.79 -14.62
C LYS A 8 -9.10 -14.37 -15.21
N PHE A 9 -9.12 -13.30 -15.99
CA PHE A 9 -7.96 -12.75 -16.68
C PHE A 9 -7.91 -11.25 -16.41
N LYS A 10 -6.74 -10.74 -16.03
CA LYS A 10 -6.54 -9.36 -15.56
C LYS A 10 -5.50 -8.66 -16.40
N ILE A 11 -5.80 -7.44 -16.83
CA ILE A 11 -4.89 -6.62 -17.63
C ILE A 11 -4.77 -5.26 -16.93
N ALA A 12 -3.55 -4.76 -16.82
CA ALA A 12 -3.26 -3.40 -16.37
C ALA A 12 -2.47 -2.66 -17.45
N VAL A 13 -2.79 -1.38 -17.64
CA VAL A 13 -2.09 -0.48 -18.57
C VAL A 13 -1.58 0.70 -17.75
N THR A 14 -0.35 1.12 -18.01
CA THR A 14 0.28 2.27 -17.34
C THR A 14 1.30 2.96 -18.24
N VAL A 15 1.86 4.06 -17.77
CA VAL A 15 2.99 4.77 -18.36
C VAL A 15 4.27 4.49 -17.56
N PRO A 16 5.47 4.77 -18.10
CA PRO A 16 6.72 4.56 -17.37
C PRO A 16 6.71 5.27 -16.01
N THR A 17 7.41 4.70 -15.04
CA THR A 17 7.46 5.15 -13.63
C THR A 17 6.16 4.94 -12.85
N ASP A 18 4.96 5.05 -13.43
CA ASP A 18 3.70 4.90 -12.68
C ASP A 18 3.34 3.42 -12.43
N ASN A 19 3.44 2.98 -11.18
CA ASN A 19 2.98 1.67 -10.74
C ASN A 19 1.76 1.72 -9.80
N SER A 20 0.94 2.75 -9.90
CA SER A 20 -0.34 2.85 -9.17
C SER A 20 -1.27 1.65 -9.40
N VAL A 21 -1.15 1.01 -10.58
CA VAL A 21 -1.95 -0.15 -11.00
C VAL A 21 -1.43 -1.50 -10.49
N ASP A 22 -0.28 -1.53 -9.79
CA ASP A 22 0.36 -2.74 -9.28
C ASP A 22 0.59 -3.78 -10.40
N ILE A 23 1.28 -3.33 -11.45
CA ILE A 23 1.32 -3.94 -12.79
C ILE A 23 1.74 -5.41 -12.75
N LEU A 24 2.71 -5.75 -11.92
CA LEU A 24 3.31 -7.08 -11.81
C LEU A 24 2.34 -8.13 -11.24
N THR A 25 1.16 -7.74 -10.76
CA THR A 25 0.16 -8.66 -10.19
C THR A 25 -0.88 -9.15 -11.19
N ASN A 26 -0.83 -8.66 -12.43
CA ASN A 26 -1.83 -8.91 -13.47
C ASN A 26 -1.40 -10.03 -14.42
N ASP A 27 -2.38 -10.66 -15.09
CA ASP A 27 -2.04 -11.66 -16.11
C ASP A 27 -1.27 -11.00 -17.26
N ILE A 28 -1.66 -9.79 -17.67
CA ILE A 28 -0.89 -8.93 -18.57
C ILE A 28 -0.66 -7.55 -17.93
N GLY A 29 0.58 -7.08 -17.96
CA GLY A 29 0.93 -5.68 -17.73
C GLY A 29 1.36 -5.03 -19.04
N VAL A 30 0.85 -3.83 -19.33
CA VAL A 30 1.17 -3.07 -20.54
C VAL A 30 1.73 -1.72 -20.12
N VAL A 31 2.90 -1.36 -20.64
CA VAL A 31 3.55 -0.07 -20.36
C VAL A 31 3.72 0.68 -21.66
N VAL A 32 3.16 1.89 -21.74
CA VAL A 32 3.34 2.77 -22.90
C VAL A 32 4.82 3.15 -23.02
N VAL A 33 5.40 3.01 -24.20
CA VAL A 33 6.74 3.51 -24.53
C VAL A 33 6.56 4.65 -25.51
N SER A 34 7.15 5.80 -25.19
CA SER A 34 7.04 7.04 -25.98
C SER A 34 8.41 7.47 -26.48
N ASP A 35 8.44 8.28 -27.53
CA ASP A 35 9.66 8.94 -27.98
C ASP A 35 10.05 10.13 -27.06
N ASP A 36 11.17 10.77 -27.35
CA ASP A 36 11.66 11.94 -26.59
C ASP A 36 10.71 13.15 -26.61
N LYS A 37 9.75 13.17 -27.55
CA LYS A 37 8.72 14.21 -27.66
C LYS A 37 7.44 13.85 -26.90
N GLY A 38 7.38 12.66 -26.29
CA GLY A 38 6.22 12.16 -25.56
C GLY A 38 5.14 11.52 -26.45
N GLU A 39 5.42 11.27 -27.73
CA GLU A 39 4.47 10.58 -28.62
C GLU A 39 4.58 9.05 -28.40
N PRO A 40 3.48 8.35 -28.08
CA PRO A 40 3.48 6.90 -27.93
C PRO A 40 3.95 6.20 -29.20
N GLN A 41 4.93 5.31 -29.08
CA GLN A 41 5.48 4.50 -30.19
C GLN A 41 5.04 3.04 -30.10
N GLY A 42 4.86 2.53 -28.89
CA GLY A 42 4.44 1.16 -28.68
C GLY A 42 4.37 0.80 -27.21
N PHE A 43 4.52 -0.49 -26.92
CA PHE A 43 4.24 -1.03 -25.60
C PHE A 43 5.20 -2.13 -25.18
N ASN A 44 5.73 -1.99 -23.97
CA ASN A 44 6.34 -3.08 -23.24
C ASN A 44 5.26 -3.95 -22.60
N ILE A 45 5.41 -5.27 -22.68
CA ILE A 45 4.44 -6.24 -22.17
C ILE A 45 5.08 -7.12 -21.11
N TYR A 46 4.40 -7.26 -19.97
CA TYR A 46 4.66 -8.24 -18.92
C TYR A 46 3.58 -9.31 -18.89
N VAL A 47 3.90 -10.55 -18.50
CA VAL A 47 2.93 -11.65 -18.42
C VAL A 47 3.09 -12.56 -17.20
N GLY A 48 1.96 -13.07 -16.71
CA GLY A 48 1.93 -14.18 -15.73
C GLY A 48 1.91 -13.76 -14.27
N GLY A 49 1.51 -12.54 -13.94
CA GLY A 49 1.29 -12.13 -12.57
C GLY A 49 0.03 -12.73 -11.94
N GLY A 50 0.02 -12.89 -10.62
CA GLY A 50 -1.20 -13.22 -9.91
C GLY A 50 -1.03 -13.61 -8.45
N MET A 51 -1.91 -13.05 -7.61
CA MET A 51 -1.81 -13.16 -6.15
C MET A 51 -2.36 -14.46 -5.55
N GLY A 52 -3.48 -14.98 -6.07
CA GLY A 52 -4.24 -16.02 -5.36
C GLY A 52 -3.45 -17.31 -5.10
N ARG A 53 -3.49 -17.79 -3.85
CA ARG A 53 -2.96 -19.08 -3.41
C ARG A 53 -3.92 -19.75 -2.42
N THR A 54 -3.57 -20.95 -1.98
CA THR A 54 -4.32 -21.73 -0.97
C THR A 54 -3.40 -22.02 0.22
N HIS A 55 -3.91 -21.90 1.43
CA HIS A 55 -3.15 -22.25 2.64
C HIS A 55 -2.78 -23.72 2.63
N ARG A 56 -1.55 -24.03 3.06
CA ARG A 56 -0.98 -25.39 3.15
C ARG A 56 -0.94 -26.16 1.82
N LEU A 57 -1.00 -25.45 0.69
CA LEU A 57 -0.85 -26.02 -0.64
C LEU A 57 0.23 -25.23 -1.40
N GLU A 58 1.48 -25.63 -1.21
CA GLU A 58 2.67 -24.93 -1.72
C GLU A 58 2.75 -24.88 -3.25
N SER A 59 2.09 -25.82 -3.94
CA SER A 59 1.92 -25.78 -5.40
C SER A 59 1.07 -24.59 -5.87
N THR A 60 0.45 -23.83 -4.96
CA THR A 60 -0.23 -22.57 -5.25
C THR A 60 0.50 -21.39 -4.58
N PHE A 61 0.95 -20.44 -5.39
CA PHE A 61 1.86 -19.37 -4.95
C PHE A 61 1.53 -18.04 -5.62
N PRO A 62 1.72 -16.87 -4.97
CA PRO A 62 1.73 -15.61 -5.68
C PRO A 62 2.92 -15.55 -6.65
N ARG A 63 2.77 -14.85 -7.78
CA ARG A 63 3.83 -14.71 -8.80
C ARG A 63 3.80 -13.30 -9.37
N LEU A 64 4.98 -12.74 -9.64
CA LEU A 64 5.14 -11.51 -10.43
C LEU A 64 5.04 -11.81 -11.93
N ALA A 65 4.61 -10.83 -12.70
CA ALA A 65 4.65 -10.89 -14.15
C ALA A 65 6.10 -10.74 -14.65
N GLU A 66 6.46 -11.47 -15.71
CA GLU A 66 7.80 -11.42 -16.31
C GLU A 66 7.77 -10.64 -17.63
N PRO A 67 8.86 -9.94 -18.01
CA PRO A 67 8.95 -9.26 -19.30
C PRO A 67 8.76 -10.23 -20.47
N LEU A 68 7.80 -9.94 -21.34
CA LEU A 68 7.56 -10.69 -22.57
C LEU A 68 8.35 -10.11 -23.75
N GLY A 69 8.26 -8.80 -23.94
CA GLY A 69 8.90 -8.08 -25.04
C GLY A 69 8.16 -6.76 -25.36
N TYR A 70 8.57 -6.13 -26.45
CA TYR A 70 7.99 -4.89 -26.98
C TYR A 70 7.14 -5.17 -28.23
N VAL A 71 6.11 -4.35 -28.45
CA VAL A 71 5.34 -4.30 -29.71
C VAL A 71 5.06 -2.85 -30.14
N PRO A 72 5.06 -2.57 -31.46
CA PRO A 72 4.56 -1.30 -32.01
C PRO A 72 3.11 -1.00 -31.60
N LYS A 73 2.74 0.29 -31.59
CA LYS A 73 1.42 0.71 -31.07
C LYS A 73 0.23 0.13 -31.83
N GLU A 74 0.37 -0.06 -33.14
CA GLU A 74 -0.61 -0.67 -34.03
C GLU A 74 -0.87 -2.15 -33.72
N ASP A 75 0.07 -2.82 -33.05
CA ASP A 75 0.02 -4.26 -32.83
C ASP A 75 -0.60 -4.66 -31.50
N ILE A 76 -0.82 -3.72 -30.59
CA ILE A 76 -1.15 -4.03 -29.20
C ILE A 76 -2.36 -4.96 -29.07
N LEU A 77 -3.43 -4.73 -29.84
CA LEU A 77 -4.63 -5.56 -29.76
C LEU A 77 -4.39 -6.98 -30.29
N TYR A 78 -3.53 -7.15 -31.29
CA TYR A 78 -3.16 -8.45 -31.82
C TYR A 78 -2.29 -9.22 -30.83
N ALA A 79 -1.31 -8.56 -30.21
CA ALA A 79 -0.47 -9.15 -29.18
C ALA A 79 -1.29 -9.57 -27.94
N ILE A 80 -2.19 -8.71 -27.46
CA ILE A 80 -3.09 -9.03 -26.34
C ILE A 80 -3.98 -10.22 -26.69
N LYS A 81 -4.59 -10.22 -27.88
CA LYS A 81 -5.42 -11.34 -28.34
C LYS A 81 -4.61 -12.64 -28.41
N ALA A 82 -3.38 -12.60 -28.91
CA ALA A 82 -2.50 -13.76 -28.99
C ALA A 82 -2.21 -14.34 -27.60
N ILE A 83 -1.88 -13.49 -26.61
CA ILE A 83 -1.65 -13.92 -25.21
C ILE A 83 -2.92 -14.56 -24.63
N VAL A 84 -4.08 -13.92 -24.83
CA VAL A 84 -5.38 -14.43 -24.35
C VAL A 84 -5.73 -15.77 -25.01
N VAL A 85 -5.46 -15.93 -26.30
CA VAL A 85 -5.68 -17.19 -27.03
C VAL A 85 -4.75 -18.29 -26.52
N THR A 86 -3.45 -18.00 -26.33
CA THR A 86 -2.51 -18.95 -25.72
C THR A 86 -3.02 -19.46 -24.38
N GLN A 87 -3.48 -18.56 -23.51
CA GLN A 87 -4.07 -18.95 -22.23
C GLN A 87 -5.39 -19.73 -22.40
N ARG A 88 -6.22 -19.38 -23.39
CA ARG A 88 -7.51 -20.06 -23.64
C ARG A 88 -7.32 -21.52 -24.04
N GLU A 89 -6.38 -21.78 -24.94
CA GLU A 89 -6.11 -23.09 -25.53
C GLU A 89 -5.28 -23.98 -24.61
N ASN A 90 -4.35 -23.41 -23.84
CA ASN A 90 -3.36 -24.20 -23.08
C ASN A 90 -3.54 -24.13 -21.56
N GLY A 91 -4.34 -23.19 -21.05
CA GLY A 91 -4.59 -23.08 -19.61
C GLY A 91 -5.42 -24.28 -19.11
N ARG A 92 -4.96 -24.89 -18.01
CA ARG A 92 -5.61 -26.04 -17.37
C ARG A 92 -7.09 -25.79 -17.07
N ARG A 93 -7.95 -26.74 -17.44
CA ARG A 93 -9.41 -26.72 -17.17
C ARG A 93 -9.87 -27.87 -16.26
N ASP A 94 -8.96 -28.81 -15.97
CA ASP A 94 -9.15 -29.95 -15.09
C ASP A 94 -9.19 -29.53 -13.61
N ASP A 95 -8.33 -28.61 -13.18
CA ASP A 95 -8.36 -28.04 -11.81
C ASP A 95 -8.25 -26.51 -11.83
N ARG A 96 -9.33 -25.87 -11.34
CA ARG A 96 -9.49 -24.43 -11.26
C ARG A 96 -8.44 -23.71 -10.41
N LYS A 97 -7.77 -24.40 -9.48
CA LYS A 97 -6.67 -23.85 -8.68
C LYS A 97 -5.44 -23.55 -9.53
N TYR A 98 -5.20 -24.33 -10.58
CA TYR A 98 -4.05 -24.21 -11.48
C TYR A 98 -4.39 -23.57 -12.83
N SER A 99 -5.64 -23.09 -13.02
CA SER A 99 -6.11 -22.53 -14.30
C SER A 99 -5.61 -21.11 -14.65
N ARG A 100 -4.94 -20.40 -13.74
CA ARG A 100 -4.43 -19.04 -14.02
C ARG A 100 -3.15 -19.10 -14.86
N MET A 101 -2.94 -18.09 -15.71
CA MET A 101 -1.82 -18.05 -16.66
C MET A 101 -0.45 -18.15 -15.98
N LYS A 102 -0.31 -17.64 -14.75
CA LYS A 102 0.92 -17.80 -13.96
C LYS A 102 1.41 -19.25 -13.81
N TYR A 103 0.50 -20.24 -13.74
CA TYR A 103 0.87 -21.65 -13.63
C TYR A 103 1.29 -22.22 -14.98
N LEU A 104 0.64 -21.79 -16.06
CA LEU A 104 1.05 -22.15 -17.42
C LEU A 104 2.48 -21.67 -17.67
N ILE A 105 2.77 -20.38 -17.42
CA ILE A 105 4.12 -19.82 -17.61
C ILE A 105 5.12 -20.47 -16.64
N SER A 106 4.75 -20.70 -15.38
CA SER A 106 5.62 -21.42 -14.43
C SER A 106 5.97 -22.85 -14.91
N SER A 107 5.07 -23.52 -15.63
CA SER A 107 5.31 -24.87 -16.14
C SER A 107 6.08 -24.90 -17.46
N TRP A 108 5.89 -23.88 -18.29
CA TRP A 108 6.49 -23.81 -19.63
C TRP A 108 7.82 -23.08 -19.67
N GLY A 109 8.05 -22.14 -18.75
CA GLY A 109 9.06 -21.10 -18.90
C GLY A 109 8.59 -19.98 -19.83
N ILE A 110 9.18 -18.79 -19.66
CA ILE A 110 8.80 -17.59 -20.42
C ILE A 110 9.11 -17.72 -21.92
N GLU A 111 10.22 -18.38 -22.28
CA GLU A 111 10.64 -18.57 -23.67
C GLU A 111 9.64 -19.39 -24.49
N LYS A 112 9.23 -20.56 -23.97
CA LYS A 112 8.23 -21.39 -24.63
C LYS A 112 6.89 -20.66 -24.72
N PHE A 113 6.50 -19.95 -23.66
CA PHE A 113 5.28 -19.16 -23.68
C PHE A 113 5.31 -18.08 -24.78
N ARG A 114 6.41 -17.33 -24.89
CA ARG A 114 6.63 -16.34 -25.95
C ARG A 114 6.47 -16.96 -27.33
N ASN A 115 7.18 -18.06 -27.59
CA ASN A 115 7.14 -18.73 -28.90
C ASN A 115 5.71 -19.15 -29.31
N VAL A 116 4.90 -19.64 -28.38
CA VAL A 116 3.50 -20.02 -28.69
C VAL A 116 2.61 -18.79 -28.89
N VAL A 117 2.83 -17.70 -28.14
CA VAL A 117 2.13 -16.43 -28.37
C VAL A 117 2.47 -15.88 -29.76
N GLU A 118 3.74 -15.91 -30.15
CA GLU A 118 4.21 -15.43 -31.47
C GLU A 118 3.54 -16.18 -32.63
N GLN A 119 3.22 -17.47 -32.47
CA GLN A 119 2.44 -18.24 -33.46
C GLN A 119 1.03 -17.67 -33.68
N TYR A 120 0.35 -17.23 -32.62
CA TYR A 120 -0.97 -16.60 -32.72
C TYR A 120 -0.90 -15.12 -33.10
N TYR A 121 0.19 -14.45 -32.75
CA TYR A 121 0.46 -13.05 -33.09
C TYR A 121 0.85 -12.89 -34.57
N GLY A 122 1.54 -13.88 -35.14
CA GLY A 122 1.97 -13.91 -36.54
C GLY A 122 3.34 -13.27 -36.80
N LYS A 123 4.00 -12.74 -35.76
CA LYS A 123 5.37 -12.19 -35.80
C LYS A 123 6.02 -12.26 -34.42
N LYS A 124 7.30 -11.87 -34.35
CA LYS A 124 8.08 -11.90 -33.11
C LYS A 124 7.86 -10.65 -32.27
N PHE A 125 8.01 -10.80 -30.95
CA PHE A 125 8.19 -9.66 -30.07
C PHE A 125 9.57 -9.05 -30.26
N GLU A 126 9.66 -7.73 -30.18
CA GLU A 126 10.93 -7.03 -30.13
C GLU A 126 11.53 -7.10 -28.70
N PRO A 127 12.84 -6.83 -28.55
CA PRO A 127 13.46 -6.74 -27.23
C PRO A 127 12.71 -5.77 -26.32
N PHE A 128 12.51 -6.18 -25.07
CA PHE A 128 11.86 -5.35 -24.05
C PHE A 128 12.67 -4.06 -23.85
N CYS A 129 12.04 -2.90 -24.00
CA CYS A 129 12.71 -1.61 -23.81
C CYS A 129 13.05 -1.39 -22.33
N GLU A 130 14.18 -0.76 -22.02
CA GLU A 130 14.48 -0.38 -20.64
C GLU A 130 13.43 0.60 -20.10
N LEU A 131 13.08 0.44 -18.83
CA LEU A 131 12.11 1.29 -18.14
C LEU A 131 12.77 1.96 -16.93
N PRO A 132 12.39 3.20 -16.60
CA PRO A 132 12.78 3.82 -15.34
C PRO A 132 12.23 3.04 -14.14
N GLU A 133 12.77 3.33 -12.95
CA GLU A 133 12.27 2.74 -11.72
C GLU A 133 10.78 3.05 -11.50
N TRP A 134 10.07 2.07 -10.95
CA TRP A 134 8.68 2.20 -10.57
C TRP A 134 8.51 3.09 -9.34
N GLU A 135 7.42 3.85 -9.34
CA GLU A 135 6.95 4.69 -8.25
C GLU A 135 5.47 4.40 -7.99
N PHE A 136 5.09 4.30 -6.72
CA PHE A 136 3.68 4.29 -6.36
C PHE A 136 3.10 5.70 -6.38
N LYS A 137 2.06 5.92 -7.19
CA LYS A 137 1.34 7.19 -7.27
C LYS A 137 -0.06 7.04 -6.69
N SER A 138 -0.34 7.76 -5.60
CA SER A 138 -1.66 7.73 -4.95
C SER A 138 -2.70 8.60 -5.65
N PHE A 139 -2.25 9.63 -6.38
CA PHE A 139 -3.05 10.69 -7.00
C PHE A 139 -3.92 11.50 -6.02
N LEU A 140 -3.62 11.45 -4.73
CA LEU A 140 -4.41 12.13 -3.70
C LEU A 140 -4.05 13.62 -3.60
N GLY A 141 -5.04 14.43 -3.21
CA GLY A 141 -4.88 15.89 -3.09
C GLY A 141 -5.19 16.63 -4.38
N TRP A 142 -4.87 17.92 -4.41
CA TRP A 142 -5.14 18.81 -5.55
C TRP A 142 -3.97 18.83 -6.52
N HIS A 143 -4.25 18.63 -7.80
CA HIS A 143 -3.27 18.58 -8.88
C HIS A 143 -3.80 19.32 -10.12
N GLU A 144 -2.89 19.78 -10.97
CA GLU A 144 -3.24 20.27 -12.31
C GLU A 144 -3.42 19.09 -13.28
N GLN A 145 -4.39 19.20 -14.18
CA GLN A 145 -4.63 18.21 -15.23
C GLN A 145 -3.74 18.42 -16.47
N GLY A 146 -3.29 19.65 -16.70
CA GLY A 146 -2.50 20.05 -17.87
C GLY A 146 -3.31 20.72 -18.99
N ASP A 147 -4.64 20.80 -18.86
CA ASP A 147 -5.57 21.46 -19.79
C ASP A 147 -6.18 22.75 -19.21
N GLY A 148 -5.62 23.25 -18.11
CA GLY A 148 -6.16 24.38 -17.34
C GLY A 148 -7.18 24.00 -16.26
N GLY A 149 -7.55 22.71 -16.17
CA GLY A 149 -8.36 22.16 -15.09
C GLY A 149 -7.54 21.61 -13.91
N LEU A 150 -8.22 21.39 -12.79
CA LEU A 150 -7.70 20.70 -11.62
C LEU A 150 -8.35 19.33 -11.46
N PHE A 151 -7.65 18.39 -10.83
CA PHE A 151 -8.27 17.20 -10.25
C PHE A 151 -7.98 17.12 -8.75
N CYS A 152 -8.89 16.47 -8.01
CA CYS A 152 -8.76 16.24 -6.58
C CYS A 152 -8.93 14.77 -6.23
N GLY A 153 -7.84 14.10 -5.84
CA GLY A 153 -7.90 12.75 -5.32
C GLY A 153 -8.30 12.72 -3.85
N LEU A 154 -9.31 11.92 -3.52
CA LEU A 154 -9.95 11.80 -2.23
C LEU A 154 -9.55 10.48 -1.58
N HIS A 155 -9.00 10.56 -0.37
CA HIS A 155 -8.73 9.37 0.44
C HIS A 155 -10.04 8.76 0.93
N VAL A 156 -10.21 7.45 0.74
CA VAL A 156 -11.34 6.69 1.25
C VAL A 156 -10.82 5.39 1.83
N ASP A 157 -10.84 5.26 3.15
CA ASP A 157 -10.45 4.02 3.82
C ASP A 157 -11.25 2.84 3.25
N ASN A 158 -10.53 1.86 2.68
CA ASN A 158 -11.07 0.66 2.05
C ASN A 158 -12.06 0.90 0.89
N GLY A 159 -12.12 2.12 0.34
CA GLY A 159 -13.11 2.51 -0.67
C GLY A 159 -14.57 2.49 -0.19
N ARG A 160 -14.81 2.49 1.13
CA ARG A 160 -16.17 2.40 1.68
C ARG A 160 -16.85 3.77 1.76
N ILE A 161 -17.65 4.10 0.75
CA ILE A 161 -18.44 5.34 0.69
C ILE A 161 -19.84 5.12 1.31
N LYS A 162 -20.14 5.75 2.45
CA LYS A 162 -21.43 5.63 3.16
C LYS A 162 -21.81 6.90 3.92
N GLY A 163 -23.06 6.98 4.41
CA GLY A 163 -23.52 8.07 5.29
C GLY A 163 -23.34 9.47 4.71
N THR A 164 -22.91 10.42 5.54
CA THR A 164 -22.68 11.83 5.18
C THR A 164 -21.65 11.98 4.06
N MET A 165 -20.60 11.16 4.04
CA MET A 165 -19.60 11.14 2.97
C MET A 165 -20.26 10.86 1.62
N LYS A 166 -21.11 9.84 1.54
CA LYS A 166 -21.83 9.48 0.30
C LYS A 166 -22.73 10.61 -0.19
N LYS A 167 -23.48 11.24 0.72
CA LYS A 167 -24.38 12.35 0.40
C LYS A 167 -23.59 13.55 -0.12
N THR A 168 -22.58 13.99 0.62
CA THR A 168 -21.71 15.13 0.27
C THR A 168 -21.03 14.91 -1.07
N LEU A 169 -20.46 13.73 -1.30
CA LEU A 169 -19.77 13.41 -2.54
C LEU A 169 -20.72 13.48 -3.73
N ARG A 170 -21.94 12.93 -3.60
CA ARG A 170 -22.97 13.03 -4.64
C ARG A 170 -23.34 14.49 -4.91
N GLU A 171 -23.58 15.29 -3.88
CA GLU A 171 -23.93 16.71 -4.01
C GLU A 171 -22.84 17.50 -4.73
N VAL A 172 -21.56 17.26 -4.42
CA VAL A 172 -20.43 17.89 -5.12
C VAL A 172 -20.39 17.47 -6.58
N ILE A 173 -20.48 16.17 -6.88
CA ILE A 173 -20.43 15.66 -8.25
C ILE A 173 -21.58 16.22 -9.09
N GLU A 174 -22.81 16.18 -8.58
CA GLU A 174 -24.00 16.67 -9.30
C GLU A 174 -23.97 18.19 -9.48
N LYS A 175 -23.60 18.95 -8.45
CA LYS A 175 -23.59 20.42 -8.49
C LYS A 175 -22.61 20.97 -9.53
N TYR A 176 -21.44 20.34 -9.66
CA TYR A 176 -20.39 20.81 -10.58
C TYR A 176 -20.27 19.95 -11.85
N ASN A 177 -21.18 18.97 -12.05
CA ASN A 177 -21.19 18.04 -13.17
C ASN A 177 -19.82 17.37 -13.42
N LEU A 178 -19.19 16.87 -12.34
CA LEU A 178 -17.82 16.37 -12.39
C LEU A 178 -17.75 14.92 -12.90
N ASN A 179 -16.75 14.65 -13.73
CA ASN A 179 -16.32 13.27 -13.97
C ASN A 179 -15.55 12.73 -12.77
N VAL A 180 -15.58 11.41 -12.60
CA VAL A 180 -14.84 10.74 -11.52
C VAL A 180 -14.03 9.55 -12.04
N ARG A 181 -12.89 9.30 -11.40
CA ARG A 181 -12.04 8.12 -11.66
C ARG A 181 -11.80 7.37 -10.36
N ILE A 182 -12.00 6.05 -10.36
CA ILE A 182 -11.66 5.19 -9.22
C ILE A 182 -10.21 4.74 -9.37
N THR A 183 -9.43 4.79 -8.29
CA THR A 183 -8.03 4.36 -8.32
C THR A 183 -7.88 2.89 -7.91
N ALA A 184 -6.76 2.27 -8.29
CA ALA A 184 -6.44 0.90 -7.90
C ALA A 184 -6.15 0.74 -6.38
N ASN A 185 -6.08 1.85 -5.64
CA ASN A 185 -5.97 1.91 -4.18
C ASN A 185 -7.30 2.26 -3.49
N GLN A 186 -8.43 1.98 -4.16
CA GLN A 186 -9.78 2.12 -3.60
C GLN A 186 -10.20 3.57 -3.31
N ASN A 187 -9.45 4.54 -3.83
CA ASN A 187 -9.74 5.96 -3.71
C ASN A 187 -10.56 6.46 -4.90
N LEU A 188 -10.99 7.73 -4.84
CA LEU A 188 -11.75 8.39 -5.90
C LEU A 188 -11.09 9.71 -6.29
N ILE A 189 -11.04 10.03 -7.58
CA ILE A 189 -10.57 11.30 -8.10
C ILE A 189 -11.77 12.06 -8.68
N LEU A 190 -11.94 13.31 -8.27
CA LEU A 190 -12.81 14.27 -8.92
C LEU A 190 -12.01 14.97 -10.03
N CYS A 191 -12.51 14.94 -11.26
CA CYS A 191 -11.84 15.48 -12.45
C CYS A 191 -12.49 16.79 -12.93
N ASP A 192 -11.78 17.49 -13.79
CA ASP A 192 -12.29 18.61 -14.60
C ASP A 192 -12.81 19.77 -13.73
N ILE A 193 -12.08 20.04 -12.63
CA ILE A 193 -12.46 21.05 -11.64
C ILE A 193 -11.89 22.40 -12.05
N HIS A 194 -12.78 23.37 -12.27
CA HIS A 194 -12.37 24.75 -12.48
C HIS A 194 -11.69 25.34 -11.23
N HIS A 195 -10.63 26.15 -11.40
CA HIS A 195 -9.86 26.73 -10.30
C HIS A 195 -10.72 27.46 -9.26
N SER A 196 -11.77 28.18 -9.70
CA SER A 196 -12.69 28.90 -8.80
C SER A 196 -13.51 27.98 -7.89
N TRP A 197 -13.66 26.70 -8.23
CA TRP A 197 -14.44 25.73 -7.45
C TRP A 197 -13.61 25.05 -6.35
N ARG A 198 -12.27 25.18 -6.39
CA ARG A 198 -11.36 24.51 -5.45
C ARG A 198 -11.74 24.74 -3.98
N ARG A 199 -11.97 25.99 -3.58
CA ARG A 199 -12.30 26.35 -2.18
C ARG A 199 -13.71 25.89 -1.79
N PRO A 200 -14.77 26.14 -2.58
CA PRO A 200 -16.10 25.57 -2.33
C PRO A 200 -16.10 24.05 -2.18
N ILE A 201 -15.48 23.33 -3.12
CA ILE A 201 -15.40 21.86 -3.11
C ILE A 201 -14.64 21.38 -1.86
N THR A 202 -13.48 21.97 -1.55
CA THR A 202 -12.71 21.62 -0.34
C THR A 202 -13.56 21.76 0.93
N THR A 203 -14.36 22.82 1.02
CA THR A 203 -15.22 23.08 2.19
C THR A 203 -16.32 22.04 2.32
N MET A 204 -17.02 21.74 1.22
CA MET A 204 -18.06 20.72 1.18
C MET A 204 -17.50 19.34 1.54
N LEU A 205 -16.38 18.94 0.93
CA LEU A 205 -15.73 17.66 1.20
C LEU A 205 -15.34 17.48 2.66
N ALA A 206 -14.79 18.53 3.29
CA ALA A 206 -14.44 18.49 4.71
C ALA A 206 -15.66 18.29 5.62
N GLN A 207 -16.81 18.90 5.29
CA GLN A 207 -18.08 18.67 6.01
C GLN A 207 -18.57 17.22 5.87
N GLY A 208 -18.25 16.56 4.76
CA GLY A 208 -18.49 15.14 4.52
C GLY A 208 -17.48 14.18 5.15
N GLY A 209 -16.45 14.68 5.85
CA GLY A 209 -15.38 13.87 6.42
C GLY A 209 -14.32 13.40 5.42
N LEU A 210 -14.29 13.95 4.20
CA LEU A 210 -13.28 13.67 3.19
C LEU A 210 -12.09 14.61 3.38
N LEU A 211 -11.13 14.17 4.19
CA LEU A 211 -9.96 14.96 4.57
C LEU A 211 -8.91 15.01 3.45
N GLN A 212 -8.19 16.13 3.38
CA GLN A 212 -7.00 16.22 2.53
C GLN A 212 -5.90 15.28 3.05
N PRO A 213 -5.00 14.77 2.19
CA PRO A 213 -4.00 13.77 2.59
C PRO A 213 -3.10 14.19 3.76
N LYS A 214 -2.80 15.48 3.88
CA LYS A 214 -2.00 16.03 5.00
C LYS A 214 -2.64 15.87 6.39
N PHE A 215 -3.93 15.55 6.46
CA PHE A 215 -4.68 15.30 7.69
C PHE A 215 -5.00 13.82 7.89
N VAL A 216 -4.52 12.95 7.01
CA VAL A 216 -4.70 11.51 7.07
C VAL A 216 -3.37 10.89 7.49
N ASP A 217 -3.41 9.89 8.36
CA ASP A 217 -2.22 9.16 8.75
C ASP A 217 -1.56 8.54 7.49
N PRO A 218 -0.24 8.73 7.27
CA PRO A 218 0.46 8.14 6.14
C PRO A 218 0.30 6.62 6.00
N LEU A 219 0.01 5.89 7.09
CA LEU A 219 -0.29 4.45 7.05
C LEU A 219 -1.61 4.19 6.34
N ASN A 220 -2.64 5.02 6.58
CA ASN A 220 -3.94 4.89 5.94
C ASN A 220 -3.87 5.16 4.43
N ILE A 221 -3.02 6.10 3.99
CA ILE A 221 -2.89 6.51 2.58
C ILE A 221 -2.50 5.33 1.66
N THR A 222 -1.62 4.46 2.14
CA THR A 222 -1.11 3.31 1.37
C THR A 222 -1.75 1.99 1.80
N ALA A 223 -2.56 2.00 2.86
CA ALA A 223 -3.23 0.81 3.34
C ALA A 223 -4.42 0.39 2.46
N MET A 224 -4.64 -0.92 2.37
CA MET A 224 -5.84 -1.46 1.75
C MET A 224 -6.30 -2.73 2.46
N ALA A 225 -7.62 -2.92 2.50
CA ALA A 225 -8.20 -4.19 2.85
C ALA A 225 -9.23 -4.67 1.83
N CYS A 226 -9.39 -5.99 1.72
CA CYS A 226 -10.51 -6.55 0.96
C CYS A 226 -11.79 -6.55 1.80
N PRO A 227 -12.98 -6.67 1.19
CA PRO A 227 -14.23 -6.68 1.95
C PRO A 227 -14.28 -7.73 3.07
N ALA A 228 -13.83 -8.96 2.78
CA ALA A 228 -13.90 -10.09 3.70
C ALA A 228 -15.31 -10.26 4.31
N LEU A 229 -15.42 -10.53 5.61
CA LEU A 229 -16.71 -10.65 6.29
C LEU A 229 -17.46 -9.30 6.31
N PRO A 230 -18.81 -9.30 6.29
CA PRO A 230 -19.69 -10.46 6.41
C PRO A 230 -20.13 -11.09 5.08
N MET A 231 -19.88 -10.42 3.94
CA MET A 231 -20.49 -10.82 2.65
C MET A 231 -19.60 -11.71 1.79
N CYS A 232 -18.29 -11.76 2.02
CA CYS A 232 -17.41 -12.65 1.26
C CYS A 232 -17.55 -14.09 1.76
N PRO A 233 -18.03 -15.04 0.95
CA PRO A 233 -18.24 -16.43 1.38
C PRO A 233 -16.92 -17.20 1.57
N LEU A 234 -15.79 -16.61 1.16
CA LEU A 234 -14.46 -17.21 1.25
C LEU A 234 -13.64 -16.64 2.41
N ALA A 235 -14.17 -15.66 3.14
CA ALA A 235 -13.44 -15.03 4.23
C ALA A 235 -13.28 -15.98 5.41
N ILE A 236 -12.06 -16.05 5.92
CA ILE A 236 -11.69 -16.84 7.11
C ILE A 236 -11.68 -15.93 8.35
N THR A 237 -11.30 -14.66 8.16
CA THR A 237 -11.27 -13.62 9.20
C THR A 237 -11.62 -12.26 8.60
N GLU A 238 -11.65 -11.22 9.44
CA GLU A 238 -11.89 -9.84 9.03
C GLU A 238 -10.78 -9.28 8.11
N ALA A 239 -11.10 -8.22 7.39
CA ALA A 239 -10.10 -7.37 6.75
C ALA A 239 -10.56 -5.91 6.77
N GLU A 240 -11.53 -5.52 5.93
CA GLU A 240 -12.05 -4.15 5.86
C GLU A 240 -12.51 -3.60 7.22
N ARG A 241 -13.25 -4.40 8.00
CA ARG A 241 -13.79 -3.98 9.30
C ARG A 241 -12.73 -3.93 10.40
N GLY A 242 -11.63 -4.67 10.24
CA GLY A 242 -10.57 -4.79 11.26
C GLY A 242 -9.35 -3.90 11.00
N ILE A 243 -9.05 -3.57 9.73
CA ILE A 243 -7.84 -2.82 9.38
C ILE A 243 -7.76 -1.43 10.06
N PRO A 244 -8.84 -0.65 10.26
CA PRO A 244 -8.71 0.67 10.90
C PRO A 244 -8.12 0.61 12.31
N ASP A 245 -8.51 -0.40 13.10
CA ASP A 245 -7.98 -0.57 14.46
C ASP A 245 -6.56 -1.16 14.46
N ILE A 246 -6.25 -2.02 13.49
CA ILE A 246 -4.88 -2.51 13.26
C ILE A 246 -3.93 -1.34 12.93
N LEU A 247 -4.34 -0.40 12.07
CA LEU A 247 -3.51 0.75 11.72
C LEU A 247 -3.24 1.65 12.93
N LYS A 248 -4.25 1.90 13.78
CA LYS A 248 -4.07 2.63 15.04
C LYS A 248 -3.06 1.95 15.97
N ARG A 249 -3.14 0.62 16.10
CA ARG A 249 -2.20 -0.17 16.91
C ARG A 249 -0.78 -0.10 16.36
N ILE A 250 -0.61 -0.18 15.04
CA ILE A 250 0.69 -0.02 14.38
C ILE A 250 1.25 1.39 14.60
N ARG A 251 0.42 2.44 14.49
CA ARG A 251 0.83 3.82 14.82
C ARG A 251 1.28 3.94 16.28
N ALA A 252 0.57 3.33 17.22
CA ALA A 252 0.98 3.31 18.63
C ALA A 252 2.33 2.57 18.83
N VAL A 253 2.58 1.48 18.10
CA VAL A 253 3.90 0.82 18.11
C VAL A 253 4.97 1.73 17.52
N PHE A 254 4.70 2.43 16.41
CA PHE A 254 5.63 3.40 15.82
C PHE A 254 6.04 4.47 16.83
N GLU A 255 5.07 5.05 17.55
CA GLU A 255 5.32 6.03 18.60
C GLU A 255 6.14 5.42 19.75
N LYS A 256 5.79 4.22 20.21
CA LYS A 256 6.51 3.51 21.28
C LYS A 256 7.98 3.24 20.95
N VAL A 257 8.29 2.86 19.70
CA VAL A 257 9.67 2.58 19.27
C VAL A 257 10.43 3.84 18.81
N GLY A 258 9.77 5.00 18.78
CA GLY A 258 10.36 6.29 18.42
C GLY A 258 10.50 6.55 16.92
N LEU A 259 9.65 5.94 16.09
CA LEU A 259 9.47 6.31 14.69
C LEU A 259 8.71 7.64 14.60
N LYS A 260 9.00 8.44 13.57
CA LYS A 260 8.34 9.73 13.36
C LYS A 260 6.94 9.51 12.81
N TYR A 261 6.06 10.51 12.98
CA TYR A 261 4.71 10.48 12.41
C TYR A 261 4.72 10.28 10.88
N ASN A 262 5.68 10.89 10.19
CA ASN A 262 5.83 10.78 8.74
C ASN A 262 6.49 9.46 8.29
N ASP A 263 7.04 8.64 9.21
CA ASP A 263 7.45 7.28 8.85
C ASP A 263 6.17 6.46 8.56
N SER A 264 6.18 5.73 7.45
CA SER A 264 5.07 4.91 6.98
C SER A 264 5.58 3.65 6.30
N ILE A 265 4.71 2.65 6.20
CA ILE A 265 4.93 1.40 5.47
C ILE A 265 3.65 1.03 4.72
N VAL A 266 3.77 0.28 3.63
CA VAL A 266 2.61 -0.24 2.88
C VAL A 266 2.01 -1.44 3.61
N ILE A 267 0.77 -1.30 4.11
CA ILE A 267 0.06 -2.34 4.87
C ILE A 267 -1.14 -2.84 4.08
N ARG A 268 -1.27 -4.14 3.85
CA ARG A 268 -2.41 -4.68 3.11
C ARG A 268 -2.99 -5.90 3.80
N ALA A 269 -4.30 -5.89 4.03
CA ALA A 269 -5.01 -6.98 4.72
C ALA A 269 -6.01 -7.71 3.82
N THR A 270 -6.04 -9.03 3.93
CA THR A 270 -7.04 -9.87 3.27
C THR A 270 -7.57 -10.94 4.21
N GLY A 271 -8.86 -11.23 4.16
CA GLY A 271 -9.48 -12.21 5.05
C GLY A 271 -9.21 -13.67 4.69
N CYS A 272 -8.52 -13.96 3.58
CA CYS A 272 -8.20 -15.31 3.09
C CYS A 272 -7.03 -15.26 2.07
N PRO A 273 -6.42 -16.40 1.67
CA PRO A 273 -5.22 -16.42 0.81
C PRO A 273 -5.47 -16.12 -0.68
N ASN A 274 -6.68 -15.67 -1.05
CA ASN A 274 -6.98 -15.26 -2.41
C ASN A 274 -6.27 -13.96 -2.82
N GLY A 275 -5.84 -13.14 -1.86
CA GLY A 275 -5.01 -11.95 -2.10
C GLY A 275 -5.73 -10.80 -2.81
N CYS A 276 -7.02 -10.56 -2.52
CA CYS A 276 -7.82 -9.53 -3.21
C CYS A 276 -7.29 -8.09 -3.03
N ALA A 277 -6.74 -7.76 -1.86
CA ALA A 277 -6.11 -6.47 -1.60
C ALA A 277 -4.59 -6.47 -1.91
N ARG A 278 -4.12 -7.45 -2.69
CA ARG A 278 -2.71 -7.58 -3.11
C ARG A 278 -1.71 -7.57 -1.93
N PRO A 279 -1.92 -8.40 -0.88
CA PRO A 279 -1.12 -8.37 0.34
C PRO A 279 0.31 -8.88 0.14
N TYR A 280 0.54 -9.68 -0.90
CA TYR A 280 1.85 -10.24 -1.24
C TYR A 280 2.79 -9.21 -1.89
N MET A 281 2.33 -7.98 -2.13
CA MET A 281 3.15 -6.86 -2.60
C MET A 281 3.38 -5.81 -1.50
N ALA A 282 2.89 -6.06 -0.28
CA ALA A 282 3.00 -5.12 0.83
C ALA A 282 4.34 -5.24 1.56
N GLU A 283 4.80 -4.14 2.13
CA GLU A 283 5.88 -4.18 3.13
C GLU A 283 5.45 -4.99 4.35
N LEU A 284 4.17 -4.85 4.75
CA LEU A 284 3.50 -5.68 5.76
C LEU A 284 2.15 -6.21 5.23
N GLY A 285 2.12 -7.48 4.86
CA GLY A 285 0.91 -8.18 4.42
C GLY A 285 0.26 -8.98 5.55
N LEU A 286 -1.06 -8.84 5.72
CA LEU A 286 -1.87 -9.61 6.66
C LEU A 286 -2.82 -10.52 5.88
N VAL A 287 -2.63 -11.84 5.97
CA VAL A 287 -3.42 -12.82 5.20
C VAL A 287 -4.14 -13.77 6.15
N GLY A 288 -5.46 -13.64 6.26
CA GLY A 288 -6.28 -14.42 7.16
C GLY A 288 -6.10 -15.93 6.97
N ASP A 289 -5.79 -16.64 8.06
CA ASP A 289 -5.46 -18.07 8.07
C ASP A 289 -6.16 -18.87 9.19
N GLY A 290 -7.02 -18.20 9.95
CA GLY A 290 -7.91 -18.75 10.97
C GLY A 290 -8.75 -17.63 11.60
N PRO A 291 -9.74 -17.98 12.43
CA PRO A 291 -10.50 -16.98 13.18
C PRO A 291 -9.56 -16.12 14.04
N ASN A 292 -9.64 -14.80 13.87
CA ASN A 292 -8.79 -13.81 14.56
C ASN A 292 -7.28 -14.10 14.44
N SER A 293 -6.82 -14.69 13.34
CA SER A 293 -5.39 -14.88 13.05
C SER A 293 -5.03 -14.54 11.60
N TYR A 294 -3.78 -14.14 11.41
CA TYR A 294 -3.21 -13.84 10.11
C TYR A 294 -1.85 -14.54 9.94
N GLN A 295 -1.56 -14.95 8.71
CA GLN A 295 -0.18 -15.03 8.23
C GLN A 295 0.38 -13.62 8.04
N ILE A 296 1.60 -13.40 8.53
CA ILE A 296 2.37 -12.18 8.33
C ILE A 296 3.29 -12.39 7.13
N TRP A 297 3.21 -11.48 6.17
CA TRP A 297 4.05 -11.45 4.98
C TRP A 297 4.89 -10.18 4.97
N LEU A 298 6.19 -10.30 4.68
CA LEU A 298 7.15 -9.19 4.69
C LEU A 298 7.98 -9.19 3.40
N GLY A 299 8.49 -8.02 2.99
CA GLY A 299 9.47 -7.89 1.90
C GLY A 299 8.94 -7.33 0.58
N GLY A 300 7.65 -6.99 0.48
CA GLY A 300 7.20 -6.08 -0.57
C GLY A 300 7.80 -4.68 -0.39
N THR A 301 7.84 -3.86 -1.43
CA THR A 301 8.44 -2.51 -1.42
C THR A 301 7.42 -1.40 -1.62
N PRO A 302 7.74 -0.13 -1.26
CA PRO A 302 6.85 1.02 -1.45
C PRO A 302 6.39 1.25 -2.90
N ASN A 303 7.16 0.80 -3.90
CA ASN A 303 6.81 0.88 -5.33
C ASN A 303 6.25 -0.43 -5.90
N GLN A 304 6.01 -1.45 -5.06
CA GLN A 304 5.44 -2.74 -5.45
C GLN A 304 6.24 -3.46 -6.56
N SER A 305 7.57 -3.38 -6.50
CA SER A 305 8.47 -4.10 -7.42
C SER A 305 8.86 -5.48 -6.90
N THR A 306 8.75 -5.73 -5.59
CA THR A 306 9.15 -7.00 -4.95
C THR A 306 7.95 -7.77 -4.40
N LEU A 307 8.10 -9.09 -4.39
CA LEU A 307 7.12 -10.00 -3.80
C LEU A 307 7.49 -10.29 -2.34
N ALA A 308 6.55 -10.08 -1.43
CA ALA A 308 6.67 -10.46 -0.04
C ALA A 308 6.72 -12.00 0.12
N MET A 309 7.34 -12.46 1.20
CA MET A 309 7.37 -13.87 1.60
C MET A 309 6.67 -14.05 2.94
N CYS A 310 6.17 -15.27 3.20
CA CYS A 310 5.51 -15.61 4.45
C CYS A 310 6.54 -15.65 5.58
N PHE A 311 6.41 -14.75 6.55
CA PHE A 311 7.31 -14.66 7.70
C PHE A 311 6.80 -15.53 8.86
N LEU A 312 5.54 -15.34 9.27
CA LEU A 312 4.92 -16.08 10.37
C LEU A 312 3.52 -16.55 10.02
N ASN A 313 3.13 -17.70 10.60
CA ASN A 313 1.80 -18.28 10.45
C ASN A 313 0.99 -18.13 11.74
N LYS A 314 -0.33 -18.04 11.62
CA LYS A 314 -1.31 -18.05 12.72
C LYS A 314 -1.06 -17.02 13.82
N VAL A 315 -0.49 -15.87 13.49
CA VAL A 315 -0.31 -14.79 14.46
C VAL A 315 -1.69 -14.30 14.88
N LYS A 316 -2.01 -14.46 16.16
CA LYS A 316 -3.29 -14.02 16.72
C LYS A 316 -3.35 -12.50 16.68
N LEU A 317 -4.54 -11.96 16.40
CA LEU A 317 -4.73 -10.52 16.32
C LEU A 317 -4.25 -9.78 17.58
N GLN A 318 -4.36 -10.40 18.76
CA GLN A 318 -3.93 -9.83 20.06
C GLN A 318 -2.42 -9.87 20.26
N GLU A 319 -1.69 -10.66 19.47
CA GLU A 319 -0.24 -10.86 19.58
C GLU A 319 0.54 -10.10 18.51
N LEU A 320 -0.15 -9.28 17.71
CA LEU A 320 0.45 -8.59 16.58
C LEU A 320 1.62 -7.69 17.01
N GLU A 321 1.51 -6.98 18.14
CA GLU A 321 2.57 -6.12 18.67
C GLU A 321 3.80 -6.91 19.10
N LYS A 322 3.65 -8.15 19.59
CA LYS A 322 4.79 -9.00 19.97
C LYS A 322 5.70 -9.27 18.77
N VAL A 323 5.13 -9.32 17.57
CA VAL A 323 5.86 -9.50 16.31
C VAL A 323 6.35 -8.15 15.77
N LEU A 324 5.49 -7.13 15.75
CA LEU A 324 5.79 -5.88 15.04
C LEU A 324 6.73 -4.95 15.81
N GLU A 325 6.64 -4.91 17.13
CA GLU A 325 7.47 -4.04 17.97
C GLU A 325 8.98 -4.28 17.79
N PRO A 326 9.51 -5.52 17.89
CA PRO A 326 10.94 -5.78 17.63
C PRO A 326 11.33 -5.34 16.21
N LEU A 327 10.53 -5.68 15.20
CA LEU A 327 10.84 -5.40 13.80
C LEU A 327 10.97 -3.89 13.55
N PHE A 328 10.01 -3.10 14.05
CA PHE A 328 10.02 -1.65 13.87
C PHE A 328 11.10 -0.96 14.72
N TYR A 329 11.37 -1.46 15.91
CA TYR A 329 12.47 -0.95 16.73
C TYR A 329 13.83 -1.14 16.04
N HIS A 330 14.09 -2.34 15.51
CA HIS A 330 15.33 -2.62 14.80
C HIS A 330 15.39 -1.90 13.45
N TRP A 331 14.27 -1.75 12.73
CA TRP A 331 14.22 -0.91 11.52
C TRP A 331 14.63 0.53 11.83
N ARG A 332 14.05 1.14 12.88
CA ARG A 332 14.38 2.51 13.28
C ARG A 332 15.87 2.67 13.65
N ARG A 333 16.50 1.66 14.25
CA ARG A 333 17.90 1.71 14.71
C ARG A 333 18.93 1.36 13.64
N SER A 334 18.59 0.47 12.73
CA SER A 334 19.56 -0.18 11.82
C SER A 334 19.24 0.01 10.34
N ARG A 335 18.25 0.85 10.01
CA ARG A 335 17.99 1.24 8.61
C ARG A 335 19.08 2.16 8.08
N LYS A 336 19.42 1.98 6.81
CA LYS A 336 20.24 2.92 6.03
C LYS A 336 19.44 4.20 5.78
N ALA A 337 20.13 5.26 5.34
CA ALA A 337 19.47 6.51 4.99
C ALA A 337 18.42 6.26 3.89
N LYS A 338 17.18 6.73 4.14
CA LYS A 338 16.01 6.58 3.24
C LYS A 338 15.58 5.14 2.93
N GLU A 339 16.06 4.15 3.67
CA GLU A 339 15.69 2.76 3.45
C GLU A 339 14.28 2.48 3.99
N SER A 340 13.42 1.96 3.12
CA SER A 340 12.06 1.51 3.46
C SER A 340 12.07 0.26 4.34
N PHE A 341 10.93 -0.09 4.93
CA PHE A 341 10.83 -1.29 5.77
C PHE A 341 10.93 -2.57 4.93
N GLY A 342 10.38 -2.55 3.71
CA GLY A 342 10.52 -3.60 2.71
C GLY A 342 11.96 -3.89 2.32
N GLU A 343 12.71 -2.84 1.94
CA GLU A 343 14.13 -2.97 1.58
C GLU A 343 14.97 -3.44 2.76
N PHE A 344 14.69 -2.90 3.96
CA PHE A 344 15.33 -3.33 5.20
C PHE A 344 15.10 -4.82 5.47
N THR A 345 13.87 -5.29 5.29
CA THR A 345 13.49 -6.70 5.44
C THR A 345 14.27 -7.58 4.45
N ASN A 346 14.29 -7.19 3.18
CA ASN A 346 14.96 -7.94 2.12
C ASN A 346 16.48 -8.00 2.31
N ARG A 347 17.10 -6.90 2.78
CA ARG A 347 18.54 -6.82 3.04
C ARG A 347 18.98 -7.72 4.18
N LEU A 348 18.20 -7.81 5.25
CA LEU A 348 18.59 -8.55 6.45
C LEU A 348 18.24 -10.04 6.38
N GLY A 349 17.18 -10.39 5.65
CA GLY A 349 16.71 -11.77 5.55
C GLY A 349 15.93 -12.24 6.79
N PHE A 350 15.11 -13.26 6.62
CA PHE A 350 14.13 -13.68 7.63
C PHE A 350 14.74 -14.33 8.86
N GLU A 351 15.90 -14.99 8.73
CA GLU A 351 16.60 -15.59 9.88
C GLU A 351 16.94 -14.52 10.93
N LYS A 352 17.43 -13.36 10.49
CA LYS A 352 17.77 -12.25 11.38
C LYS A 352 16.53 -11.62 12.01
N LEU A 353 15.47 -11.45 11.23
CA LEU A 353 14.21 -10.89 11.72
C LEU A 353 13.55 -11.81 12.74
N GLN A 354 13.57 -13.12 12.51
CA GLN A 354 13.06 -14.12 13.44
C GLN A 354 13.86 -14.11 14.75
N GLU A 355 15.20 -14.05 14.67
CA GLU A 355 16.07 -13.93 15.85
C GLU A 355 15.66 -12.73 16.73
N TRP A 356 15.34 -11.58 16.12
CA TRP A 356 14.90 -10.39 16.86
C TRP A 356 13.53 -10.52 17.49
N VAL A 357 12.60 -11.22 16.82
CA VAL A 357 11.27 -11.49 17.39
C VAL A 357 11.40 -12.44 18.58
N ASP A 358 12.19 -13.51 18.45
CA ASP A 358 12.35 -14.54 19.49
C ASP A 358 13.07 -14.02 20.74
N LYS A 359 14.04 -13.10 20.57
CA LYS A 359 14.83 -12.50 21.66
C LYS A 359 14.26 -11.17 22.17
N TRP A 360 13.01 -10.81 21.81
CA TRP A 360 12.45 -9.52 22.16
C TRP A 360 12.03 -9.45 23.64
N GLU A 361 12.73 -8.63 24.42
CA GLU A 361 12.42 -8.36 25.84
C GLU A 361 11.66 -7.03 26.05
N GLY A 362 11.29 -6.36 24.96
CA GLY A 362 10.69 -5.02 24.98
C GLY A 362 11.68 -3.93 24.58
N VAL A 363 11.16 -2.73 24.33
CA VAL A 363 12.00 -1.55 24.10
C VAL A 363 12.86 -1.35 25.35
N PRO A 364 14.21 -1.38 25.25
CA PRO A 364 15.07 -1.14 26.40
C PRO A 364 14.67 0.17 27.04
N ALA A 365 14.52 0.19 28.36
CA ALA A 365 14.17 1.39 29.11
C ALA A 365 15.15 2.50 28.71
N SER A 366 14.73 3.39 27.82
CA SER A 366 15.54 4.54 27.53
C SER A 366 15.59 5.32 28.84
N LEU A 367 16.79 5.66 29.31
CA LEU A 367 16.99 6.86 30.15
C LEU A 367 16.63 8.07 29.28
N GLY A 368 15.37 8.14 28.84
CA GLY A 368 14.87 9.12 27.92
C GLY A 368 14.75 10.42 28.68
N LYS A 369 15.63 11.37 28.38
CA LYS A 369 15.37 12.77 28.70
C LYS A 369 14.12 13.19 27.92
N PHE A 370 12.96 13.14 28.56
CA PHE A 370 11.75 13.75 28.03
C PHE A 370 11.94 15.27 28.03
N SER A 371 11.97 15.90 26.85
CA SER A 371 11.97 17.36 26.74
C SER A 371 10.53 17.87 26.73
N LEU A 372 10.07 18.42 27.85
CA LEU A 372 8.78 19.09 27.92
C LEU A 372 8.92 20.50 27.33
N ARG A 373 8.25 20.79 26.20
CA ARG A 373 8.16 22.18 25.69
C ARG A 373 7.01 22.89 26.40
N LEU A 374 7.35 23.85 27.26
CA LEU A 374 6.39 24.66 27.98
C LEU A 374 6.02 25.90 27.17
N PHE A 375 4.73 26.09 26.90
CA PHE A 375 4.18 27.31 26.32
C PHE A 375 3.43 28.07 27.41
N ALA A 376 3.79 29.33 27.60
CA ALA A 376 3.15 30.21 28.57
C ALA A 376 2.81 31.54 27.91
N GLY A 377 1.73 32.18 28.37
CA GLY A 377 1.43 33.56 28.00
C GLY A 377 2.56 34.51 28.42
N LYS A 378 2.69 35.65 27.74
CA LYS A 378 3.79 36.62 27.94
C LYS A 378 3.92 37.05 29.41
N GLU A 379 2.80 37.34 30.07
CA GLU A 379 2.75 37.77 31.48
C GLU A 379 3.22 36.66 32.42
N THR A 380 2.73 35.43 32.21
CA THR A 380 3.12 34.25 33.00
C THR A 380 4.61 33.93 32.85
N TYR A 381 5.15 34.02 31.62
CA TYR A 381 6.58 33.81 31.38
C TYR A 381 7.44 34.87 32.09
N GLN A 382 7.05 36.14 32.02
CA GLN A 382 7.79 37.22 32.67
C GLN A 382 7.78 37.10 34.20
N ALA A 383 6.65 36.70 34.79
CA ALA A 383 6.55 36.43 36.23
C ALA A 383 7.46 35.24 36.64
N LEU A 384 7.43 34.16 35.87
CA LEU A 384 8.26 32.98 36.10
C LEU A 384 9.76 33.29 35.94
N ASP A 385 10.15 34.09 34.95
CA ASP A 385 11.55 34.48 34.73
C ASP A 385 12.10 35.36 35.87
N LYS A 386 11.29 36.29 36.39
CA LYS A 386 11.65 37.08 37.59
C LYS A 386 11.88 36.17 38.81
N LEU A 387 10.98 35.21 39.04
CA LEU A 387 11.10 34.25 40.14
C LEU A 387 12.32 33.33 39.99
N ALA A 388 12.61 32.90 38.76
CA ALA A 388 13.75 32.03 38.48
C ALA A 388 15.08 32.74 38.75
N LYS A 389 15.20 34.01 38.38
CA LYS A 389 16.39 34.84 38.65
C LYS A 389 16.70 34.99 40.13
N LEU A 390 15.68 35.12 40.99
CA LEU A 390 15.88 35.16 42.45
C LEU A 390 16.51 33.88 43.01
N GLN A 391 16.40 32.77 42.29
CA GLN A 391 16.95 31.47 42.66
C GLN A 391 18.17 31.06 41.82
N ASN A 392 18.77 31.98 41.06
CA ASN A 392 19.86 31.70 40.11
C ASN A 392 19.53 30.57 39.12
N LYS A 393 18.28 30.51 38.66
CA LYS A 393 17.77 29.52 37.69
C LYS A 393 17.22 30.21 36.44
N THR A 394 17.11 29.47 35.35
CA THR A 394 16.32 29.87 34.17
C THR A 394 14.83 29.58 34.39
N ALA A 395 13.94 30.30 33.71
CA ALA A 395 12.50 30.05 33.76
C ALA A 395 12.14 28.58 33.45
N HIS A 396 12.86 27.96 32.51
CA HIS A 396 12.68 26.55 32.17
C HIS A 396 13.09 25.61 33.31
N GLN A 397 14.22 25.86 33.98
CA GLN A 397 14.66 25.05 35.12
C GLN A 397 13.68 25.15 36.29
N LEU A 398 13.24 26.37 36.62
CA LEU A 398 12.26 26.58 37.70
C LEU A 398 10.93 25.90 37.38
N ALA A 399 10.43 25.98 36.15
CA ALA A 399 9.18 25.32 35.77
C ALA A 399 9.27 23.79 35.86
N ILE A 400 10.38 23.20 35.40
CA ILE A 400 10.58 21.75 35.53
C ILE A 400 10.62 21.32 37.01
N GLU A 401 11.24 22.11 37.87
CA GLU A 401 11.29 21.83 39.31
C GLU A 401 9.91 21.89 39.97
N VAL A 402 9.11 22.92 39.65
CA VAL A 402 7.72 23.03 40.14
C VAL A 402 6.89 21.83 39.68
N ILE A 403 6.98 21.47 38.39
CA ILE A 403 6.27 20.30 37.84
C ILE A 403 6.73 19.02 38.54
N ARG A 404 8.03 18.85 38.77
CA ARG A 404 8.57 17.68 39.47
C ARG A 404 8.03 17.57 40.89
N ASN A 405 8.04 18.66 41.64
CA ASN A 405 7.54 18.69 43.01
C ASN A 405 6.03 18.43 43.07
N TYR A 406 5.27 19.00 42.13
CA TYR A 406 3.84 18.75 42.01
C TYR A 406 3.54 17.27 41.74
N VAL A 407 4.23 16.66 40.78
CA VAL A 407 4.05 15.23 40.46
C VAL A 407 4.46 14.34 41.64
N ALA A 408 5.57 14.65 42.32
CA ALA A 408 6.02 13.88 43.48
C ALA A 408 5.05 13.95 44.66
N ALA A 409 4.34 15.07 44.84
CA ALA A 409 3.31 15.21 45.85
C ALA A 409 2.07 14.35 45.55
N GLN A 410 1.73 14.17 44.26
CA GLN A 410 0.56 13.40 43.80
C GLN A 410 0.78 11.88 43.73
N GLN A 411 1.99 11.39 44.02
CA GLN A 411 2.30 9.94 44.05
C GLN A 411 2.40 9.37 45.47
N LYS A 412 2.19 10.19 46.50
CA LYS A 412 2.22 9.78 47.91
C LYS A 412 0.82 9.57 48.53
N ASP A 413 -0.22 9.73 47.73
CA ASP A 413 -1.61 9.32 47.97
C ASP A 413 -1.96 8.19 46.99
#